data_AF-A0A7K0CEV6-F1
#
_entry.id   AF-A0A7K0CEV6-F1
#
_cell.length_a   1.000
_cell.length_b   1.000
_cell.length_c   1.000
_cell.angle_alpha   90.00
_cell.angle_beta   90.00
_cell.angle_gamma   90.00
#
_symmetry.space_group_name_H-M   'P 1'
#
loop_
_entity.id
_entity.type
_entity.pdbx_description
1 polymer ?
#
loop_
_entity_poly.entity_id
_entity_poly.type
_entity_poly.pdbx_seq_one_letter_code
_entity_poly.pdbx_strand_id
1 'polypeptide(L)' 'MLLVVEIVAALFLVQGIAPLIQEAAGKDPEQSFFIVNSFDDQQPFASIVLILLGACMLYGTVRTRRQRS' A
#
# COMPACT_ATOMS: atom_id res chain seq x y z
N MET A 1 0.93 -17.66 -9.66
CA MET A 1 1.98 -16.77 -9.10
C MET A 1 1.64 -15.29 -9.25
N LEU A 2 1.36 -14.76 -10.44
CA LEU A 2 1.08 -13.31 -10.61
C LEU A 2 -0.10 -12.80 -9.77
N LEU A 3 -1.15 -13.62 -9.57
CA LEU A 3 -2.30 -13.25 -8.74
C LEU A 3 -1.94 -13.03 -7.25
N VAL A 4 -0.97 -13.80 -6.72
CA VAL A 4 -0.50 -13.60 -5.34
C VAL A 4 0.25 -12.26 -5.22
N VAL A 5 1.05 -11.91 -6.24
CA VAL A 5 1.75 -10.62 -6.29
C VAL A 5 0.76 -9.46 -6.36
N GLU A 6 -0.32 -9.60 -7.13
CA GLU A 6 -1.40 -8.59 -7.21
C GLU A 6 -2.12 -8.41 -5.86
N ILE A 7 -2.43 -9.51 -5.16
CA ILE A 7 -3.05 -9.44 -3.84
C ILE A 7 -2.12 -8.72 -2.85
N VAL A 8 -0.83 -9.10 -2.80
CA VAL A 8 0.15 -8.46 -1.91
C VAL A 8 0.30 -6.97 -2.25
N ALA A 9 0.37 -6.63 -3.53
CA ALA A 9 0.48 -5.24 -3.97
C ALA A 9 -0.77 -4.42 -3.61
N ALA A 10 -1.96 -5.00 -3.74
CA ALA A 10 -3.21 -4.37 -3.32
C ALA A 10 -3.23 -4.14 -1.79
N LEU A 11 -2.77 -5.12 -1.00
CA LEU A 11 -2.64 -4.95 0.45
C LEU A 11 -1.67 -3.81 0.80
N PHE A 12 -0.53 -3.70 0.13
CA PHE A 12 0.42 -2.60 0.34
C PHE A 12 -0.20 -1.24 0.03
N LEU A 13 -0.93 -1.14 -1.09
CA LEU A 13 -1.64 0.10 -1.45
C LEU A 13 -2.70 0.45 -0.39
N VAL A 14 -3.52 -0.51 0.03
CA VAL A 14 -4.55 -0.27 1.06
C VAL A 14 -3.91 0.18 2.37
N GLN A 15 -2.84 -0.48 2.80
CA GLN A 15 -2.17 -0.14 4.05
C GLN A 15 -1.43 1.20 4.03
N GLY A 16 -0.96 1.66 2.87
CA GLY A 16 -0.37 2.98 2.75
C GLY A 16 -1.40 4.09 2.53
N ILE A 17 -2.49 3.84 1.80
CA ILE A 17 -3.48 4.87 1.44
C ILE A 17 -4.50 5.09 2.56
N ALA A 18 -5.03 4.02 3.16
CA ALA A 18 -6.11 4.12 4.14
C ALA A 18 -5.76 5.01 5.36
N PRO A 19 -4.59 4.88 6.00
CA PRO A 19 -4.21 5.77 7.11
C PRO A 19 -4.09 7.24 6.68
N LEU A 20 -3.54 7.54 5.50
CA LEU A 20 -3.47 8.92 4.98
C LEU A 20 -4.87 9.52 4.76
N ILE A 21 -5.82 8.70 4.27
CA ILE A 21 -7.22 9.12 4.12
C ILE A 21 -7.88 9.33 5.47
N GLN A 22 -7.59 8.49 6.47
CA GLN A 22 -8.12 8.64 7.82
C GLN A 22 -7.62 9.93 8.47
N GLU A 23 -6.32 10.18 8.40
CA GLU A 23 -5.68 11.41 8.85
C GLU A 23 -6.31 12.64 8.17
N ALA A 24 -6.46 12.62 6.84
CA ALA A 24 -7.11 13.69 6.09
C ALA A 24 -8.60 13.87 6.42
N ALA A 25 -9.28 12.80 6.85
CA ALA A 25 -10.67 12.83 7.29
C ALA A 25 -10.85 13.24 8.77
N GLY A 26 -9.76 13.59 9.47
CA GLY A 26 -9.77 13.92 10.89
C GLY A 26 -10.12 12.73 11.80
N LYS A 27 -9.98 11.50 11.28
CA LYS A 27 -10.14 10.27 12.06
C LYS A 27 -8.79 9.84 12.57
N ASP A 28 -8.78 9.40 13.82
CA ASP A 28 -7.56 8.90 14.46
C ASP A 28 -7.08 7.61 13.77
N PRO A 29 -5.93 7.64 13.06
CA PRO A 29 -5.43 6.47 12.34
C PRO A 29 -5.07 5.33 13.29
N GLU A 30 -4.68 5.62 14.54
CA GLU A 30 -4.27 4.63 15.54
C GLU A 30 -5.39 3.65 15.91
N GLN A 31 -6.66 4.03 15.70
CA GLN A 31 -7.79 3.13 15.91
C GLN A 31 -7.91 2.04 14.83
N SER A 32 -7.08 2.09 13.79
CA SER A 32 -7.07 1.13 12.70
C SER A 32 -5.82 0.24 12.76
N PHE A 33 -6.00 -1.06 12.54
CA PHE A 33 -4.91 -2.04 12.53
C PHE A 33 -4.12 -2.01 11.20
N PHE A 34 -3.46 -0.89 10.89
CA PHE A 34 -2.53 -0.80 9.75
C PHE A 34 -1.07 -0.89 10.22
N ILE A 35 -0.21 -1.55 9.44
CA ILE A 35 1.21 -1.74 9.81
C ILE A 35 1.94 -0.40 9.93
N VAL A 36 1.55 0.61 9.15
CA VAL A 36 2.18 1.94 9.23
C VAL A 36 1.90 2.66 10.55
N ASN A 37 0.82 2.29 11.25
CA ASN A 37 0.48 2.83 12.58
C ASN A 37 1.34 2.21 13.68
N SER A 38 2.23 1.27 13.37
CA SER A 38 3.29 0.84 14.30
C SER A 38 4.50 1.78 14.28
N PHE A 39 4.48 2.81 13.42
CA PHE A 39 5.55 3.77 13.21
C PHE A 39 5.02 5.20 13.37
N ASP A 40 4.54 5.59 14.56
CA ASP A 40 3.83 6.85 14.79
C ASP A 40 4.55 8.09 14.23
N ASP A 41 5.84 8.25 14.51
CA ASP A 41 6.63 9.40 14.01
C ASP A 41 6.94 9.34 12.50
N GLN A 42 6.82 8.17 11.87
CA GLN A 42 7.19 7.93 10.46
C GLN A 42 6.02 7.43 9.61
N GLN A 43 4.80 7.47 10.14
CA GLN A 43 3.60 6.93 9.52
C GLN A 43 3.37 7.48 8.08
N PRO A 44 3.48 8.80 7.81
CA PRO A 44 3.32 9.29 6.44
C PRO A 44 4.43 8.79 5.51
N PHE A 45 5.66 8.64 6.01
CA PHE A 45 6.78 8.12 5.22
C PHE A 45 6.60 6.61 4.93
N ALA A 46 6.25 5.82 5.93
CA ALA A 46 5.96 4.39 5.78
C ALA A 46 4.80 4.15 4.80
N SER A 47 3.77 5.00 4.87
CA SER A 47 2.63 5.00 3.94
C SER A 47 3.06 5.24 2.49
N ILE A 48 3.89 6.25 2.25
CA ILE A 48 4.44 6.55 0.91
C ILE A 48 5.27 5.37 0.39
N VAL A 49 6.12 4.77 1.22
CA VAL A 49 6.95 3.61 0.84
C VAL A 49 6.08 2.43 0.43
N LEU A 50 5.03 2.11 1.20
CA LEU A 50 4.09 1.03 0.86
C LEU A 50 3.33 1.32 -0.45
N ILE A 51 2.91 2.58 -0.66
CA ILE A 51 2.25 2.99 -1.89
C ILE A 51 3.15 2.76 -3.10
N LEU A 52 4.41 3.22 -3.02
CA LEU A 52 5.38 3.08 -4.11
C LEU A 52 5.68 1.61 -4.40
N LEU A 53 5.87 0.79 -3.36
CA LEU A 53 6.10 -0.65 -3.50
C LEU A 53 4.91 -1.35 -4.15
N GLY A 54 3.69 -1.10 -3.68
CA GLY A 54 2.48 -1.66 -4.24
C GLY A 54 2.28 -1.27 -5.71
N ALA A 55 2.48 0.01 -6.04
CA ALA A 55 2.41 0.50 -7.41
C ALA A 55 3.46 -0.15 -8.33
N CYS A 56 4.71 -0.26 -7.88
CA CYS A 56 5.78 -0.93 -8.62
C CYS A 56 5.47 -2.41 -8.87
N MET A 57 4.96 -3.13 -7.88
CA MET A 57 4.57 -4.54 -8.02
C MET A 57 3.43 -4.74 -9.01
N LEU A 58 2.38 -3.90 -8.95
CA LEU A 58 1.30 -3.93 -9.93
C LEU A 58 1.80 -3.62 -11.33
N TYR A 59 2.61 -2.56 -11.49
CA TYR A 59 3.18 -2.20 -12.78
C TYR A 59 4.02 -3.34 -13.37
N GLY A 60 4.89 -3.96 -12.56
CA GLY A 60 5.69 -5.12 -12.97
C GLY A 60 4.83 -6.30 -13.39
N THR A 61 3.73 -6.55 -12.68
CA THR A 61 2.79 -7.64 -13.00
C THR A 61 2.05 -7.37 -14.32
N VAL A 62 1.54 -6.16 -14.53
CA VAL A 62 0.90 -5.73 -15.78
C VAL A 62 1.86 -5.83 -16.96
N ARG A 63 3.10 -5.35 -16.79
CA ARG A 63 4.14 -5.43 -17.84
C ARG A 63 4.46 -6.89 -18.18
N THR A 64 4.59 -7.76 -17.18
CA THR A 64 4.87 -9.19 -17.38
C THR A 64 3.72 -9.89 -18.11
N ARG A 65 2.47 -9.56 -17.79
CA ARG A 65 1.29 -10.07 -18.51
C ARG A 65 1.30 -9.63 -19.98
N ARG A 66 1.60 -8.36 -20.26
CA ARG A 66 1.69 -7.82 -21.62
C ARG A 66 2.81 -8.44 -22.47
N GLN A 67 3.89 -8.90 -21.85
CA GLN A 67 4.99 -9.58 -22.57
C GLN A 67 4.73 -11.06 -22.83
N ARG A 68 3.75 -11.66 -22.16
CA ARG A 68 3.37 -13.07 -22.31
C ARG A 68 2.10 -13.29 -23.14
N SER A 69 1.37 -12.21 -23.44
CA SER A 69 0.19 -12.21 -24.31
C SER A 69 0.56 -11.81 -25.73
#